data_AF-A0A2S5LX68-F1
#
_entry.id   AF-A0A2S5LX68-F1
#
_cell.length_a   1.000
_cell.length_b   1.000
_cell.length_c   1.000
_cell.angle_alpha   90.00
_cell.angle_beta   90.00
_cell.angle_gamma   90.00
#
_symmetry.space_group_name_H-M   'P 1'
#
loop_
_entity.id
_entity.type
_entity.pdbx_description
1 polymer ?
#
loop_
_entity_poly.entity_id
_entity_poly.type
_entity_poly.pdbx_seq_one_letter_code
_entity_poly.pdbx_strand_id
1 'polypeptide(L)' 'MNKSELIDDIAKAAGISKAAAGRALDATTASITKAMKKGDLVTL' A
#
# COMPACT_ATOMS: atom_id res chain seq x y z
N MET A 1 -4.81 2.68 -14.29
CA MET A 1 -4.45 2.33 -12.90
C MET A 1 -5.44 2.94 -11.93
N ASN A 2 -6.49 2.19 -11.63
CA ASN A 2 -7.31 2.38 -10.45
C ASN A 2 -6.75 1.52 -9.29
N LYS A 3 -7.33 1.65 -8.09
CA LYS A 3 -6.87 0.92 -6.89
C LYS A 3 -6.88 -0.60 -7.08
N SER A 4 -7.86 -1.15 -7.78
CA SER A 4 -8.00 -2.59 -8.00
C SER A 4 -6.90 -3.12 -8.92
N GLU A 5 -6.56 -2.39 -9.99
CA GLU A 5 -5.45 -2.73 -10.88
C GLU A 5 -4.11 -2.77 -10.12
N LEU A 6 -3.86 -1.79 -9.25
CA LEU A 6 -2.66 -1.76 -8.42
C LEU A 6 -2.57 -2.94 -7.43
N ILE A 7 -3.70 -3.31 -6.80
CA ILE A 7 -3.77 -4.48 -5.91
C ILE A 7 -3.45 -5.76 -6.67
N ASP A 8 -3.98 -5.89 -7.89
CA ASP A 8 -3.73 -7.05 -8.74
C ASP A 8 -2.25 -7.16 -9.13
N ASP A 9 -1.61 -6.04 -9.46
CA ASP A 9 -0.19 -6.02 -9.81
C ASP A 9 0.71 -6.34 -8.61
N ILE A 10 0.40 -5.80 -7.42
CA ILE A 10 1.09 -6.15 -6.17
C ILE A 10 0.94 -7.65 -5.86
N ALA A 11 -0.28 -8.18 -5.97
CA ALA A 11 -0.57 -9.59 -5.73
C ALA A 11 0.24 -10.50 -6.66
N LYS A 12 0.27 -10.19 -7.95
CA LYS A 12 1.04 -10.94 -8.95
C LYS A 12 2.54 -10.84 -8.71
N ALA A 13 3.06 -9.63 -8.49
CA ALA A 13 4.49 -9.41 -8.32
C ALA A 13 5.04 -10.03 -7.04
N ALA A 14 4.29 -9.98 -5.94
CA ALA A 14 4.71 -10.53 -4.64
C ALA A 14 4.28 -11.98 -4.41
N GLY A 15 3.48 -12.58 -5.32
CA GLY A 15 2.99 -13.95 -5.18
C GLY A 15 2.04 -14.15 -3.99
N ILE A 16 1.25 -13.11 -3.65
CA ILE A 16 0.32 -13.13 -2.51
C ILE A 16 -1.14 -13.04 -2.97
N SER A 17 -2.08 -13.37 -2.08
CA SER A 17 -3.51 -13.21 -2.38
C SER A 17 -3.88 -11.73 -2.60
N LYS A 18 -4.89 -11.46 -3.46
CA LYS A 18 -5.45 -10.10 -3.64
C LYS A 18 -5.89 -9.47 -2.31
N ALA A 19 -6.44 -10.27 -1.39
CA ALA A 19 -6.82 -9.80 -0.06
C ALA A 19 -5.60 -9.35 0.76
N ALA A 20 -4.50 -10.09 0.71
CA ALA A 20 -3.25 -9.70 1.37
C ALA A 20 -2.64 -8.46 0.72
N ALA A 21 -2.62 -8.36 -0.61
CA ALA A 21 -2.14 -7.19 -1.34
C ALA A 21 -2.96 -5.93 -1.03
N GLY A 22 -4.30 -6.04 -0.97
CA GLY A 22 -5.18 -4.95 -0.57
C GLY A 22 -4.87 -4.44 0.84
N ARG A 23 -4.75 -5.35 1.81
CA ARG A 23 -4.37 -4.99 3.19
C ARG A 23 -2.99 -4.35 3.27
N ALA A 24 -2.02 -4.84 2.50
CA ALA A 24 -0.67 -4.26 2.46
C ALA A 24 -0.70 -2.82 1.92
N LEU A 25 -1.41 -2.58 0.82
CA LEU A 25 -1.59 -1.24 0.24
C LEU A 25 -2.27 -0.28 1.23
N ASP A 26 -3.33 -0.74 1.90
CA ASP A 26 -4.04 0.06 2.91
C ASP A 26 -3.14 0.37 4.12
N ALA A 27 -2.38 -0.61 4.61
CA ALA A 27 -1.45 -0.42 5.72
C ALA A 27 -0.33 0.58 5.37
N THR A 28 0.25 0.49 4.16
CA THR A 28 1.28 1.41 3.68
C THR A 28 0.73 2.83 3.60
N THR A 29 -0.41 3.03 2.94
CA THR A 29 -1.03 4.36 2.80
C THR A 29 -1.42 4.96 4.15
N ALA A 30 -1.96 4.16 5.07
CA ALA A 30 -2.29 4.59 6.43
C ALA A 30 -1.03 5.01 7.22
N SER A 31 0.07 4.26 7.07
CA SER A 31 1.34 4.54 7.77
C SER A 31 1.98 5.83 7.26
N ILE A 32 2.01 6.03 5.94
CA ILE A 32 2.48 7.27 5.31
C ILE A 32 1.63 8.45 5.77
N THR A 33 0.30 8.31 5.74
CA THR A 33 -0.62 9.36 6.21
C THR A 33 -0.37 9.72 7.67
N LYS A 34 -0.11 8.73 8.53
CA LYS A 34 0.19 8.94 9.95
C LYS A 34 1.52 9.66 10.16
N ALA A 35 2.56 9.30 9.40
CA ALA A 35 3.86 9.96 9.46
C ALA A 35 3.74 11.44 9.02
N MET A 36 3.10 11.69 7.88
CA MET A 36 2.89 13.06 7.39
C MET A 36 2.09 13.93 8.37
N LYS A 37 1.08 13.36 9.04
CA LYS A 37 0.31 14.07 10.08
C LYS A 37 1.15 14.48 11.29
N LYS A 38 2.25 13.78 11.57
CA LYS A 38 3.19 14.12 12.65
C LYS A 38 4.25 15.14 12.23
N GLY A 39 4.30 15.49 10.94
CA GLY A 39 5.37 16.30 10.38
C GLY A 39 6.63 15.50 10.03
N ASP A 40 6.56 14.16 10.10
CA ASP A 40 7.68 13.29 9.75
C ASP A 40 7.84 13.24 8.22
N LEU A 41 9.08 13.37 7.75
CA LEU A 41 9.42 13.16 6.34
C LEU A 41 9.44 11.67 6.02
N VAL A 42 8.74 11.26 4.97
CA VAL A 42 8.76 9.88 4.46
C VAL A 42 9.81 9.76 3.36
N THR A 43 10.84 8.94 3.59
CA THR A 43 11.91 8.63 2.62
C THR A 43 11.82 7.16 2.20
N LEU A 44 12.13 6.87 0.93
CA LEU A 44 12.09 5.53 0.33
C LEU A 44 13.48 5.00 0.05
#